data_AF-A0A7Y6XNG8-F1
#
_entry.id   AF-A0A7Y6XNG8-F1
#
_cell.length_a   1.000
_cell.length_b   1.000
_cell.length_c   1.000
_cell.angle_alpha   90.00
_cell.angle_beta   90.00
_cell.angle_gamma   90.00
#
_symmetry.space_group_name_H-M   'P 1'
#
loop_
_entity.id
_entity.type
_entity.pdbx_description
1 polymer ?
#
loop_
_entity_poly.entity_id
_entity_poly.type
_entity_poly.pdbx_seq_one_letter_code
_entity_poly.pdbx_strand_id
1 'polypeptide(L)'
;MRLKILFVLVTTFIFGSCSSMSKEDKELLQRAHEKQKEAIALIGSLEGEIETSNLHVKDSLLEEIEELEESLFEIPGYHLKLPGHEGHNHSHSRIELSAKEIFYVQEDLLMQLQQIQNILKSK
;
A
#
# COMPACT_ATOMS: atom_id res chain seq x y z
N MET A 1 -47.18 32.82 -37.44
CA MET A 1 -47.85 32.14 -36.31
C MET A 1 -47.61 30.64 -36.49
N ARG A 2 -47.16 29.83 -35.55
CA ARG A 2 -46.75 29.92 -34.14
C ARG A 2 -45.89 28.63 -33.98
N LEU A 3 -44.64 28.76 -33.60
CA LEU A 3 -44.19 28.66 -32.21
C LEU A 3 -43.81 27.22 -31.83
N LYS A 4 -42.50 26.97 -31.85
CA LYS A 4 -41.76 26.12 -30.91
C LYS A 4 -42.17 24.64 -30.82
N ILE A 5 -41.60 23.82 -31.69
CA ILE A 5 -41.18 22.46 -31.30
C ILE A 5 -39.65 22.43 -31.39
N LEU A 6 -39.06 23.34 -30.63
CA LEU A 6 -37.70 23.24 -30.13
C LEU A 6 -37.81 22.48 -28.82
N PHE A 7 -37.75 21.15 -28.89
CA PHE A 7 -37.51 20.32 -27.70
C PHE A 7 -36.42 19.33 -28.05
N VAL A 8 -35.21 19.88 -28.20
CA VAL A 8 -33.97 19.34 -27.60
C VAL A 8 -33.92 17.81 -27.67
N LEU A 9 -33.72 17.21 -28.85
CA LEU A 9 -32.40 16.71 -29.24
C LEU A 9 -31.29 17.19 -28.29
N VAL A 10 -30.60 16.26 -27.63
CA VAL A 10 -29.57 16.47 -26.59
C VAL A 10 -30.13 16.54 -25.16
N THR A 11 -30.94 15.56 -24.75
CA THR A 11 -30.70 14.95 -23.43
C THR A 11 -29.66 13.87 -23.63
N THR A 12 -28.42 14.37 -23.71
CA THR A 12 -27.18 13.66 -23.49
C THR A 12 -27.45 12.49 -22.55
N PHE A 13 -27.16 11.30 -23.06
CA PHE A 13 -26.75 10.14 -22.30
C PHE A 13 -25.72 10.65 -21.26
N ILE A 14 -26.20 11.06 -20.08
CA ILE A 14 -25.34 11.17 -18.92
C ILE A 14 -25.07 9.72 -18.58
N PHE A 15 -24.08 9.15 -19.28
CA PHE A 15 -23.27 8.10 -18.71
C PHE A 15 -22.80 8.71 -17.39
N GLY A 16 -23.52 8.39 -16.32
CA GLY A 16 -22.94 8.36 -15.00
C GLY A 16 -21.77 7.41 -15.14
N SER A 17 -20.60 7.98 -15.47
CA SER A 17 -19.32 7.31 -15.36
C SER A 17 -19.09 7.14 -13.86
N CYS A 18 -19.89 6.27 -13.25
CA CYS A 18 -19.50 5.54 -12.06
C CYS A 18 -18.23 4.83 -12.49
N SER A 19 -17.09 5.42 -12.15
CA SER A 19 -15.75 4.87 -12.35
C SER A 19 -15.66 3.61 -11.49
N SER A 20 -16.33 2.55 -11.91
CA SER A 20 -16.15 1.23 -11.31
C SER A 20 -14.73 0.82 -11.63
N MET A 21 -13.90 0.73 -10.59
CA MET A 21 -12.54 0.22 -10.68
C MET A 21 -12.50 -1.04 -11.53
N SER A 22 -11.55 -1.11 -12.47
CA SER A 22 -11.47 -2.20 -13.42
C SER A 22 -11.20 -3.53 -12.70
N LYS A 23 -11.50 -4.66 -13.37
CA LYS A 23 -11.19 -5.98 -12.82
C LYS A 23 -9.67 -6.14 -12.61
N GLU A 24 -8.87 -5.61 -13.52
CA GLU A 24 -7.41 -5.61 -13.44
C GLU A 24 -6.91 -4.81 -12.23
N ASP A 25 -7.46 -3.61 -12.01
CA ASP A 25 -7.10 -2.80 -10.84
C ASP A 25 -7.45 -3.51 -9.54
N LYS A 26 -8.63 -4.16 -9.47
CA LYS A 26 -9.02 -4.97 -8.30
C LYS A 26 -8.03 -6.10 -8.02
N GLU A 27 -7.60 -6.81 -9.06
CA GLU A 27 -6.62 -7.88 -8.94
C GLU A 27 -5.25 -7.35 -8.49
N LEU A 28 -4.81 -6.19 -9.01
CA LEU A 28 -3.58 -5.53 -8.59
C LEU A 28 -3.62 -5.11 -7.13
N LEU A 29 -4.70 -4.47 -6.68
CA LEU A 29 -4.85 -4.05 -5.28
C LEU A 29 -4.94 -5.23 -4.33
N GLN A 30 -5.61 -6.31 -4.73
CA GLN A 30 -5.64 -7.55 -3.94
C GLN A 30 -4.23 -8.12 -3.78
N ARG A 31 -3.45 -8.19 -4.87
CA ARG A 31 -2.07 -8.68 -4.81
C ARG A 31 -1.16 -7.76 -4.01
N ALA A 32 -1.35 -6.44 -4.12
CA ALA A 32 -0.63 -5.46 -3.32
C ALA A 32 -0.90 -5.67 -1.81
N HIS A 33 -2.15 -5.93 -1.45
CA HIS A 33 -2.54 -6.21 -0.07
C HIS A 33 -1.96 -7.52 0.47
N GLU A 34 -1.92 -8.59 -0.33
CA GLU A 34 -1.24 -9.82 0.11
C GLU A 34 0.26 -9.61 0.31
N LYS A 35 0.94 -8.85 -0.58
CA LYS A 35 2.34 -8.46 -0.37
C LYS A 35 2.53 -7.59 0.89
N GLN A 36 1.62 -6.66 1.16
CA GLN A 36 1.66 -5.83 2.36
C GLN A 36 1.56 -6.67 3.65
N LYS A 37 0.70 -7.70 3.68
CA LYS A 37 0.64 -8.63 4.82
C LYS A 37 1.93 -9.41 4.99
N GLU A 38 2.52 -9.88 3.90
CA GLU A 38 3.82 -10.55 3.92
C GLU A 38 4.92 -9.63 4.46
N ALA A 39 4.93 -8.36 4.04
CA ALA A 39 5.86 -7.35 4.53
C ALA A 39 5.68 -7.10 6.04
N ILE A 40 4.45 -6.89 6.53
CA ILE A 40 4.16 -6.70 7.97
C ILE A 40 4.63 -7.90 8.79
N ALA A 41 4.35 -9.12 8.33
CA ALA A 41 4.80 -10.33 9.03
C ALA A 41 6.33 -10.44 9.06
N LEU A 42 6.99 -10.03 7.98
CA LEU A 42 8.44 -10.06 7.87
C LEU A 42 9.11 -8.98 8.73
N ILE A 43 8.53 -7.78 8.82
CA ILE A 43 8.97 -6.71 9.74
C ILE A 43 9.03 -7.25 11.17
N GLY A 44 7.92 -7.75 11.71
CA GLY A 44 7.90 -8.27 13.09
C GLY A 44 8.85 -9.46 13.32
N SER A 45 9.10 -10.28 12.28
CA SER A 45 10.10 -11.35 12.36
C SER A 45 11.53 -10.79 12.42
N LEU A 46 11.84 -9.78 11.60
CA LEU A 46 13.15 -9.15 11.53
C LEU A 46 13.47 -8.39 12.81
N GLU A 47 12.51 -7.64 13.34
CA GLU A 47 12.65 -6.93 14.62
C GLU A 47 13.01 -7.91 15.74
N GLY A 48 12.26 -9.01 15.88
CA GLY A 48 12.56 -10.03 16.88
C GLY A 48 13.92 -10.72 16.69
N GLU A 49 14.31 -11.02 15.45
CA GLU A 49 15.63 -11.57 15.14
C GLU A 49 16.75 -10.58 15.51
N ILE A 50 16.60 -9.30 15.15
CA ILE A 50 17.60 -8.26 15.42
C ILE A 50 17.66 -7.95 16.92
N GLU A 51 16.53 -7.86 17.60
CA GLU A 51 16.45 -7.61 19.04
C GLU A 51 17.22 -8.65 19.87
N THR A 52 17.14 -9.90 19.46
CA THR A 52 17.79 -11.04 20.14
C THR A 52 19.23 -11.29 19.65
N SER A 53 19.66 -10.61 18.59
CA SER A 53 21.01 -10.74 18.03
C SER A 53 22.06 -9.95 18.83
N ASN A 54 23.33 -10.35 18.72
CA ASN A 54 24.48 -9.61 19.26
C ASN A 54 25.19 -8.76 18.17
N LEU A 55 24.41 -8.20 17.23
CA LEU A 55 24.93 -7.41 16.13
C LEU A 55 25.37 -6.03 16.61
N HIS A 56 26.56 -5.58 16.21
CA HIS A 56 27.06 -4.24 16.52
C HIS A 56 26.21 -3.12 15.86
N VAL A 57 25.49 -3.44 14.77
CA VAL A 57 24.68 -2.49 14.01
C VAL A 57 23.18 -2.63 14.31
N LYS A 58 22.83 -3.27 15.43
CA LYS A 58 21.46 -3.58 15.82
C LYS A 58 20.53 -2.35 15.75
N ASP A 59 20.90 -1.27 16.43
CA ASP A 59 20.03 -0.09 16.55
C ASP A 59 19.75 0.56 15.18
N SER A 60 20.77 0.69 14.33
CA SER A 60 20.61 1.21 12.97
C SER A 60 19.74 0.33 12.08
N LEU A 61 19.76 -1.00 12.27
CA LEU A 61 18.90 -1.91 11.51
C LEU A 61 17.45 -1.84 11.97
N LEU A 62 17.21 -1.64 13.27
CA LEU A 62 15.85 -1.44 13.79
C LEU A 62 15.27 -0.12 13.30
N GLU A 63 16.06 0.96 13.29
CA GLU A 63 15.63 2.26 12.74
C GLU A 63 15.24 2.16 11.27
N GLU A 64 16.03 1.47 10.43
CA GLU A 64 15.68 1.25 9.02
C GLU A 64 14.38 0.44 8.85
N ILE A 65 14.17 -0.58 9.70
CA ILE A 65 12.93 -1.37 9.66
C ILE A 65 11.72 -0.54 10.11
N GLU A 66 11.89 0.30 11.13
CA GLU A 66 10.87 1.23 11.60
C GLU A 66 10.49 2.23 10.48
N GLU A 67 11.48 2.80 9.76
CA GLU A 67 11.22 3.66 8.61
C GLU A 67 10.43 2.93 7.49
N LEU A 68 10.77 1.67 7.22
CA LEU A 68 10.04 0.83 6.27
C LEU A 68 8.61 0.54 6.74
N GLU A 69 8.38 0.30 8.03
CA GLU A 69 7.04 0.15 8.60
C GLU A 69 6.24 1.44 8.53
N GLU A 70 6.84 2.59 8.86
CA GLU A 70 6.20 3.90 8.77
C GLU A 70 5.77 4.26 7.34
N SER A 71 6.47 3.72 6.34
CA SER A 71 6.12 3.89 4.92
C SER A 71 4.84 3.14 4.49
N LEU A 72 4.31 2.26 5.34
CA LEU A 72 3.07 1.54 5.06
C LEU A 72 1.86 2.49 5.01
N PHE A 73 0.94 2.20 4.09
CA PHE A 73 -0.27 2.98 3.89
C PHE A 73 -1.48 2.11 3.56
N GLU A 74 -2.69 2.65 3.73
CA GLU A 74 -3.92 1.95 3.38
C GLU A 74 -4.05 1.74 1.87
N ILE A 75 -4.26 0.48 1.47
CA ILE A 75 -4.54 0.12 0.08
C ILE A 75 -6.04 0.28 -0.16
N PRO A 76 -6.51 0.91 -1.26
CA PRO A 76 -7.93 1.10 -1.51
C PRO A 76 -8.73 -0.21 -1.41
N GLY A 77 -9.73 -0.23 -0.52
CA GLY A 77 -10.54 -1.40 -0.22
C GLY A 77 -10.04 -2.30 0.91
N TYR A 78 -8.88 -1.99 1.50
CA TYR A 78 -8.25 -2.74 2.59
C TYR A 78 -7.80 -1.79 3.71
N HIS A 79 -8.08 -2.17 4.95
CA HIS A 79 -7.67 -1.37 6.11
C HIS A 79 -6.31 -1.85 6.61
N LEU A 80 -5.39 -0.92 6.83
CA LEU A 80 -4.08 -1.23 7.40
C LEU A 80 -4.24 -1.52 8.90
N LYS A 81 -3.67 -2.63 9.35
CA LYS A 81 -3.62 -3.01 10.77
C LYS A 81 -2.19 -3.38 11.12
N LEU A 82 -1.56 -2.56 11.94
CA LEU A 82 -0.24 -2.83 12.49
C LEU A 82 -0.39 -3.37 13.92
N PRO A 83 0.31 -4.47 14.28
CA PRO A 83 0.33 -4.97 15.64
C PRO A 83 1.20 -4.06 16.54
N GLY A 84 0.68 -3.62 17.68
CA GLY A 84 1.52 -2.97 18.72
C GLY A 84 1.67 -1.44 18.63
N HIS A 85 1.29 -0.80 17.54
CA HIS A 85 1.40 0.66 17.41
C HIS A 85 0.10 1.35 17.83
N GLU A 86 0.13 2.04 18.98
CA GLU A 86 -0.93 2.95 19.41
C GLU A 86 -0.89 4.24 18.57
N GLY A 87 -1.59 4.24 17.43
CA GLY A 87 -2.10 5.46 16.81
C GLY A 87 -1.07 6.50 16.35
N HIS A 88 0.07 6.08 15.79
CA HIS A 88 0.87 6.99 14.98
C HIS A 88 0.13 7.25 13.67
N ASN A 89 -0.06 8.52 13.32
CA ASN A 89 -0.69 8.92 12.07
C ASN A 89 0.24 8.53 10.91
N HIS A 90 0.10 7.32 10.36
CA HIS A 90 0.66 7.02 9.05
C HIS A 90 0.06 8.03 8.08
N SER A 91 0.94 8.83 7.48
CA SER A 91 0.61 10.04 6.75
C SER A 91 -0.62 9.86 5.84
N HIS A 92 -1.69 10.61 6.11
CA HIS A 92 -2.83 10.77 5.19
C HIS A 92 -2.50 11.73 4.02
N SER A 93 -1.22 11.91 3.65
CA SER A 93 -0.88 12.62 2.42
C SER A 93 -1.46 11.84 1.25
N ARG A 94 -2.58 12.33 0.70
CA ARG A 94 -3.26 11.76 -0.46
C ARG A 94 -2.40 11.93 -1.71
N ILE A 95 -1.34 11.13 -1.81
CA ILE A 95 -0.75 10.81 -3.10
C ILE A 95 -1.68 9.78 -3.70
N GLU A 96 -2.46 10.18 -4.71
CA GLU A 96 -3.33 9.26 -5.44
C GLU A 96 -2.46 8.41 -6.38
N LEU A 97 -1.99 7.27 -5.88
CA LEU A 97 -1.29 6.26 -6.66
C LEU A 97 -2.29 5.40 -7.45
N SER A 98 -1.93 5.04 -8.68
CA SER A 98 -2.66 4.03 -9.45
C SER A 98 -2.51 2.63 -8.82
N ALA A 99 -3.43 1.71 -9.13
CA ALA A 99 -3.36 0.33 -8.62
C ALA A 99 -2.03 -0.36 -8.96
N LYS A 100 -1.45 -0.04 -10.12
CA LYS A 100 -0.15 -0.54 -10.57
C LYS A 100 1.01 0.03 -9.75
N GLU A 101 1.00 1.33 -9.46
CA GLU A 101 2.00 1.97 -8.61
C GLU A 101 1.93 1.43 -7.18
N ILE A 102 0.73 1.29 -6.63
CA ILE A 102 0.52 0.67 -5.30
C ILE A 102 1.11 -0.74 -5.28
N PHE A 103 0.82 -1.56 -6.30
CA PHE A 103 1.38 -2.89 -6.40
C PHE A 103 2.92 -2.90 -6.39
N TYR A 104 3.55 -2.03 -7.18
CA TYR A 104 5.02 -1.98 -7.23
C TYR A 104 5.66 -1.45 -5.96
N VAL A 105 5.03 -0.48 -5.28
CA VAL A 105 5.53 -0.01 -3.98
C VAL A 105 5.52 -1.16 -2.96
N GLN A 106 4.44 -1.93 -2.90
CA GLN A 106 4.39 -3.09 -1.99
C GLN A 106 5.34 -4.22 -2.40
N GLU A 107 5.61 -4.38 -3.70
CA GLU A 107 6.61 -5.32 -4.19
C GLU A 107 8.04 -4.92 -3.83
N ASP A 108 8.36 -3.64 -3.97
CA ASP A 108 9.68 -3.09 -3.64
C ASP A 108 9.94 -3.17 -2.13
N LEU A 109 8.96 -2.76 -1.30
CA LEU A 109 9.04 -2.89 0.16
C LEU A 109 9.35 -4.33 0.60
N LEU A 110 8.60 -5.31 0.07
CA LEU A 110 8.82 -6.72 0.39
C LEU A 110 10.22 -7.19 -0.05
N MET A 111 10.70 -6.74 -1.21
CA MET A 111 12.03 -7.05 -1.70
C MET A 111 13.13 -6.50 -0.78
N GLN A 112 13.00 -5.24 -0.34
CA GLN A 112 13.95 -4.62 0.59
C GLN A 112 14.03 -5.39 1.92
N LEU A 113 12.88 -5.74 2.51
CA LEU A 113 12.82 -6.54 3.73
C LEU A 113 13.45 -7.94 3.54
N GLN A 114 13.22 -8.59 2.40
CA GLN A 114 13.86 -9.87 2.08
C GLN A 114 15.38 -9.74 1.93
N GLN A 115 15.88 -8.63 1.39
CA GLN A 115 17.32 -8.38 1.32
C GLN A 115 17.92 -8.23 2.71
N ILE A 116 17.27 -7.48 3.61
CA ILE A 116 17.68 -7.37 5.02
C ILE A 116 17.72 -8.75 5.67
N GLN A 117 16.66 -9.56 5.51
CA GLN A 117 16.61 -10.93 6.05
C GLN A 117 17.77 -11.80 5.55
N ASN A 118 18.09 -11.73 4.26
CA ASN A 118 19.17 -12.51 3.68
C ASN A 118 20.54 -12.07 4.21
N ILE A 119 20.74 -10.76 4.41
CA ILE A 119 21.97 -10.23 5.03
C ILE A 119 22.12 -10.77 6.45
N LEU A 120 21.05 -10.76 7.25
CA LEU A 120 21.06 -11.30 8.62
C LEU A 120 21.39 -12.80 8.65
N LYS A 121 20.79 -13.61 7.76
CA LYS A 121 21.05 -15.06 7.67
C LYS A 121 22.46 -15.41 7.17
N SER A 122 23.14 -14.48 6.50
CA SER A 122 24.48 -14.70 5.92
C SER A 122 25.64 -14.36 6.87
N LYS A 123 25.34 -13.81 8.05
CA LYS A 123 26.31 -13.48 9.10
C LYS A 123 26.44 -14.61 10.11
#